data_AF-A0A951BB47-F1
#
_entry.id   AF-A0A951BB47-F1
#
_cell.length_a   1.000
_cell.length_b   1.000
_cell.length_c   1.000
_cell.angle_alpha   90.00
_cell.angle_beta   90.00
_cell.angle_gamma   90.00
#
_symmetry.space_group_name_H-M   'P 1'
#
loop_
_entity.id
_entity.type
_entity.pdbx_description
1 polymer ?
#
loop_
_entity_poly.entity_id
_entity_poly.type
_entity_poly.pdbx_seq_one_letter_code
_entity_poly.pdbx_strand_id
1 'polypeptide(L)'
;MPKSTVRSLLIVIVVVLACGTLGAVFGQRIAGDTQQSDNAIRENLKDFAQIYSLVEQNYAEPVSADKSIYDGAIPGMLRVLDPHSNFFDPKAYSQLRDDQRGKYYGVGMSVGPR
;
A
#
# COMPACT_ATOMS: atom_id res chain seq x y z
N MET A 1 -16.09 -35.55 -49.86
CA MET A 1 -15.75 -34.24 -49.25
C MET A 1 -14.55 -33.65 -49.97
N PRO A 2 -14.61 -32.40 -50.49
CA PRO A 2 -13.55 -31.84 -51.32
C PRO A 2 -12.30 -31.50 -50.49
N LYS A 3 -11.14 -31.99 -50.93
CA LYS A 3 -9.83 -31.90 -50.23
C LYS A 3 -9.35 -30.45 -49.97
N SER A 4 -9.92 -29.44 -50.64
CA SER A 4 -9.60 -28.02 -50.46
C SER A 4 -10.18 -27.43 -49.17
N THR A 5 -11.35 -27.90 -48.72
CA THR A 5 -11.99 -27.44 -47.48
C THR A 5 -11.19 -27.86 -46.25
N VAL A 6 -10.60 -29.05 -46.26
CA VAL A 6 -9.75 -29.56 -45.17
C VAL A 6 -8.46 -28.76 -45.04
N ARG A 7 -7.85 -28.36 -46.18
CA ARG A 7 -6.65 -27.51 -46.18
C ARG A 7 -6.92 -26.10 -45.65
N SER A 8 -8.05 -25.50 -46.04
CA SER A 8 -8.47 -24.19 -45.51
C SER A 8 -8.73 -24.25 -44.00
N LEU A 9 -9.39 -25.31 -43.53
CA LEU A 9 -9.67 -25.51 -42.11
C LEU A 9 -8.39 -25.68 -41.27
N LEU A 10 -7.38 -26.40 -41.81
CA LEU A 10 -6.08 -26.52 -41.15
C LEU A 10 -5.33 -25.17 -41.05
N ILE A 11 -5.39 -24.33 -42.08
CA ILE A 11 -4.73 -23.01 -42.06
C ILE A 11 -5.37 -22.09 -41.02
N VAL A 12 -6.71 -22.07 -40.92
CA VAL A 12 -7.41 -21.24 -39.93
C VAL A 12 -7.05 -21.65 -38.50
N ILE A 13 -6.96 -22.95 -38.21
CA ILE A 13 -6.54 -23.44 -36.89
C ILE A 13 -5.13 -22.99 -36.55
N VAL A 14 -4.19 -23.07 -37.51
CA VAL A 14 -2.80 -22.64 -37.31
C VAL A 14 -2.73 -21.14 -37.04
N VAL A 15 -3.51 -20.32 -37.75
CA VAL A 15 -3.53 -18.86 -37.54
C VAL A 15 -4.11 -18.49 -36.18
N VAL A 16 -5.19 -19.15 -35.74
CA VAL A 16 -5.77 -18.93 -34.40
C VAL A 16 -4.79 -19.32 -33.29
N LEU A 17 -4.08 -20.45 -33.44
CA LEU A 17 -3.06 -20.88 -32.49
C LEU A 17 -1.84 -19.94 -32.48
N ALA A 18 -1.40 -19.46 -33.65
CA ALA A 18 -0.30 -18.51 -33.75
C ALA A 18 -0.66 -17.16 -33.12
N CYS A 19 -1.86 -16.65 -33.39
CA CYS A 19 -2.34 -15.40 -32.81
C CYS A 19 -2.55 -15.53 -31.29
N GLY A 20 -3.09 -16.65 -30.81
CA GLY A 20 -3.27 -16.91 -29.38
C GLY A 20 -1.95 -16.99 -28.61
N THR A 21 -0.93 -17.65 -29.19
CA THR A 21 0.40 -17.76 -28.56
C THR A 21 1.17 -16.44 -28.59
N LEU A 22 1.08 -15.67 -29.69
CA LEU A 22 1.62 -14.31 -29.77
C LEU A 22 0.96 -13.38 -28.75
N GLY A 23 -0.37 -13.41 -28.63
CA GLY A 23 -1.11 -12.60 -27.65
C GLY A 23 -0.74 -12.94 -26.21
N ALA A 24 -0.55 -14.22 -25.88
CA ALA A 24 -0.12 -14.65 -24.55
C ALA A 24 1.30 -14.17 -24.20
N VAL A 25 2.26 -14.31 -25.13
CA VAL A 25 3.65 -13.89 -24.90
C VAL A 25 3.76 -12.37 -24.74
N PHE A 26 3.05 -11.60 -25.56
CA PHE A 26 3.04 -10.13 -25.44
C PHE A 26 2.26 -9.65 -24.21
N GLY A 27 1.14 -10.30 -23.86
CA GLY A 27 0.35 -9.97 -22.68
C GLY A 27 1.10 -10.21 -21.37
N GLN A 28 1.90 -11.28 -21.29
CA GLN A 28 2.73 -11.57 -20.11
C GLN A 28 3.83 -10.52 -19.87
N ARG A 29 4.36 -9.88 -20.93
CA ARG A 29 5.39 -8.84 -20.77
C ARG A 29 4.85 -7.55 -20.15
N ILE A 30 3.59 -7.22 -20.42
CA ILE A 30 2.91 -6.04 -19.84
C ILE A 30 2.48 -6.34 -18.39
N ALA A 31 2.03 -7.57 -18.11
CA ALA A 31 1.63 -7.98 -16.76
C ALA A 31 2.81 -8.21 -15.80
N GLY A 32 4.00 -8.55 -16.33
CA GLY A 32 5.18 -8.84 -15.50
C GLY A 32 5.72 -7.64 -14.73
N ASP A 33 5.62 -6.43 -15.29
CA ASP A 33 6.17 -5.21 -14.68
C ASP A 33 5.38 -4.81 -13.42
N THR A 34 4.04 -4.88 -13.49
CA THR A 34 3.16 -4.64 -12.34
C THR A 34 3.32 -5.73 -11.26
N GLN A 35 3.47 -7.00 -11.66
CA GLN A 35 3.66 -8.10 -10.72
C GLN A 35 4.99 -8.00 -9.97
N GLN A 36 6.04 -7.50 -10.62
CA GLN A 36 7.36 -7.36 -9.98
C GLN A 36 7.36 -6.25 -8.92
N SER A 37 6.71 -5.11 -9.19
CA SER A 37 6.51 -4.03 -8.21
C SER A 37 5.74 -4.53 -6.98
N ASP A 38 4.62 -5.21 -7.20
CA ASP A 38 3.79 -5.73 -6.11
C ASP A 38 4.55 -6.76 -5.25
N ASN A 39 5.35 -7.62 -5.89
CA ASN A 39 6.17 -8.59 -5.17
C ASN A 39 7.22 -7.91 -4.30
N ALA A 40 7.91 -6.89 -4.82
CA ALA A 40 8.91 -6.15 -4.04
C ALA A 40 8.30 -5.46 -2.82
N ILE A 41 7.14 -4.82 -2.95
CA ILE A 41 6.45 -4.18 -1.80
C ILE A 41 6.09 -5.23 -0.74
N ARG A 42 5.59 -6.40 -1.18
CA ARG A 42 5.21 -7.48 -0.27
C ARG A 42 6.41 -8.10 0.44
N GLU A 43 7.56 -8.16 -0.22
CA GLU A 43 8.82 -8.61 0.38
C GLU A 43 9.28 -7.65 1.47
N ASN A 44 9.33 -6.34 1.17
CA ASN A 44 9.68 -5.31 2.15
C ASN A 44 8.74 -5.31 3.38
N LEU A 45 7.44 -5.54 3.18
CA LEU A 45 6.49 -5.67 4.30
C LEU A 45 6.76 -6.89 5.18
N LYS A 46 7.18 -8.01 4.59
CA LYS A 46 7.56 -9.21 5.34
C LYS A 46 8.81 -8.96 6.18
N ASP A 47 9.81 -8.31 5.60
CA ASP A 47 11.05 -7.98 6.29
C ASP A 47 10.77 -7.04 7.47
N PHE A 48 9.94 -6.02 7.27
CA PHE A 48 9.49 -5.13 8.34
C PHE A 48 8.79 -5.90 9.47
N ALA A 49 7.86 -6.80 9.14
CA ALA A 49 7.15 -7.62 10.12
C ALA A 49 8.10 -8.55 10.89
N GLN A 50 9.11 -9.11 10.21
CA GLN A 50 10.12 -9.95 10.84
C GLN A 50 10.98 -9.16 11.83
N ILE A 51 11.44 -7.97 11.44
CA ILE A 51 12.20 -7.07 12.32
C ILE A 51 11.37 -6.67 13.53
N TYR A 52 10.09 -6.31 13.31
CA TYR A 52 9.17 -5.99 14.39
C TYR A 52 9.03 -7.15 15.39
N SER A 53 8.82 -8.37 14.89
CA SER A 53 8.70 -9.56 15.73
C SER A 53 9.99 -9.87 16.51
N LEU A 54 11.16 -9.65 15.91
CA LEU A 54 12.44 -9.79 16.59
C LEU A 54 12.59 -8.77 17.72
N VAL A 55 12.18 -7.52 17.50
CA VAL A 55 12.20 -6.49 18.55
C VAL A 55 11.25 -6.87 19.68
N GLU A 56 10.01 -7.25 19.38
CA GLU A 56 9.01 -7.64 20.37
C GLU A 56 9.49 -8.81 21.26
N GLN A 57 10.18 -9.80 20.69
CA GLN A 57 10.70 -10.95 21.43
C GLN A 57 11.93 -10.65 22.30
N ASN A 58 12.78 -9.71 21.88
CA ASN A 58 14.06 -9.43 22.55
C ASN A 58 14.02 -8.16 23.42
N TYR A 59 12.95 -7.37 23.35
CA TYR A 59 12.83 -6.14 24.14
C TYR A 59 12.44 -6.45 25.59
N ALA A 60 12.97 -5.66 26.52
CA ALA A 60 12.80 -5.88 27.96
C ALA A 60 11.37 -5.62 28.46
N GLU A 61 10.59 -4.85 27.72
CA GLU A 61 9.22 -4.46 28.04
C GLU A 61 8.25 -4.88 26.92
N PRO A 62 6.95 -5.07 27.21
CA PRO A 62 5.98 -5.36 26.17
C PRO A 62 5.85 -4.17 25.21
N VAL A 63 6.14 -4.41 23.92
CA VAL A 63 6.04 -3.40 22.86
C VAL A 63 4.60 -3.34 22.36
N SER A 64 3.98 -2.16 22.42
CA SER A 64 2.67 -1.97 21.78
C SER A 64 2.84 -1.70 20.28
N ALA A 65 2.21 -2.54 19.47
CA ALA A 65 2.24 -2.43 18.00
C ALA A 65 1.75 -1.06 17.52
N ASP A 66 0.64 -0.57 18.11
CA ASP A 66 0.09 0.74 17.75
C ASP A 66 1.09 1.88 17.99
N LYS A 67 1.74 1.90 19.15
CA LYS A 67 2.66 2.99 19.51
C LYS A 67 3.94 2.93 18.67
N SER A 68 4.54 1.76 18.55
CA SER A 68 5.78 1.56 17.79
C SER A 68 5.61 1.87 16.30
N ILE A 69 4.45 1.52 15.72
CA ILE A 69 4.16 1.77 14.31
C ILE A 69 3.74 3.24 14.08
N TYR A 70 2.75 3.75 14.83
CA TYR A 70 2.20 5.09 14.61
C TYR A 70 3.14 6.22 15.07
N ASP A 71 3.85 6.06 16.20
CA ASP A 71 4.72 7.12 16.73
C ASP A 71 6.18 6.97 16.26
N GLY A 72 6.57 5.76 15.86
CA GLY A 72 7.95 5.43 15.50
C GLY A 72 8.15 5.23 14.00
N ALA A 73 7.67 4.09 13.49
CA ALA A 73 8.00 3.62 12.15
C ALA A 73 7.48 4.55 11.04
N ILE A 74 6.19 4.92 11.07
CA ILE A 74 5.59 5.75 10.01
C ILE A 74 6.20 7.16 9.98
N PRO A 75 6.29 7.91 11.10
CA PRO A 75 6.96 9.21 11.10
C PRO A 75 8.42 9.12 10.69
N GLY A 76 9.12 8.04 11.06
CA GLY A 76 10.49 7.77 10.62
C GLY A 76 10.61 7.67 9.10
N MET A 77 9.74 6.91 8.45
CA MET A 77 9.71 6.78 6.98
C MET A 77 9.32 8.09 6.30
N LEU A 78 8.34 8.84 6.84
CA LEU A 78 7.89 10.11 6.23
C LEU A 78 8.95 11.21 6.29
N ARG A 79 9.77 11.28 7.35
CA ARG A 79 10.86 12.24 7.44
C ARG A 79 11.95 12.03 6.37
N VAL A 80 12.12 10.79 5.89
CA VAL A 80 13.05 10.49 4.78
C VAL A 80 12.50 11.03 3.46
N LEU A 81 11.18 11.03 3.29
CA LEU A 81 10.53 11.56 2.09
C LEU A 81 10.54 13.09 2.07
N ASP A 82 10.16 13.73 3.17
CA ASP A 82 10.17 15.19 3.34
C ASP A 82 10.12 15.59 4.82
N PRO A 83 10.98 16.53 5.29
CA PRO A 83 10.95 17.06 6.66
C PRO A 83 9.64 17.72 7.08
N HIS A 84 8.76 18.12 6.16
CA HIS A 84 7.46 18.73 6.49
C HIS A 84 6.30 17.72 6.58
N SER A 85 6.50 16.48 6.15
CA SER A 85 5.46 15.44 6.20
C SER A 85 5.30 14.88 7.61
N ASN A 86 4.09 14.99 8.16
CA ASN A 86 3.74 14.48 9.48
C ASN A 86 2.59 13.47 9.39
N PHE A 87 2.70 12.39 10.18
CA PHE A 87 1.65 11.41 10.35
C PHE A 87 0.77 11.79 11.54
N PHE A 88 -0.56 11.72 11.37
CA PHE A 88 -1.50 11.90 12.46
C PHE A 88 -2.09 10.54 12.83
N ASP A 89 -1.91 10.13 14.09
CA ASP A 89 -2.66 9.00 14.63
C ASP A 89 -4.17 9.31 14.64
N PRO A 90 -5.06 8.31 14.76
CA PRO A 90 -6.51 8.52 14.73
C PRO A 90 -7.03 9.52 15.78
N LYS A 91 -6.40 9.58 16.96
CA LYS A 91 -6.76 10.46 18.06
C LYS A 91 -6.31 11.89 17.76
N ALA A 92 -5.07 12.09 17.31
CA ALA A 92 -4.52 13.37 16.92
C ALA A 92 -5.29 13.96 15.72
N TYR A 93 -5.67 13.12 14.75
CA TYR A 93 -6.52 13.53 13.63
C TYR A 93 -7.92 13.94 14.10
N SER A 94 -8.51 13.24 15.07
CA SER A 94 -9.79 13.64 15.66
C SER A 94 -9.69 15.00 16.35
N GLN A 95 -8.65 15.23 17.14
CA GLN A 95 -8.42 16.52 17.82
C GLN A 95 -8.25 17.66 16.81
N LEU A 96 -7.41 17.47 15.78
CA LEU A 96 -7.24 18.43 14.70
C LEU A 96 -8.58 18.76 14.02
N ARG A 97 -9.43 17.75 13.80
CA ARG A 97 -10.77 17.96 13.24
C ARG A 97 -11.69 18.73 14.17
N ASP A 98 -11.60 18.50 15.48
CA ASP A 98 -12.39 19.22 16.47
C ASP A 98 -11.95 20.69 16.57
N ASP A 99 -10.64 20.94 16.51
CA ASP A 99 -10.04 22.28 16.42
C ASP A 99 -10.48 23.01 15.15
N GLN A 100 -10.39 22.35 13.98
CA GLN A 100 -10.84 22.92 12.71
C GLN A 100 -12.34 23.21 12.67
N ARG A 101 -13.14 22.38 13.34
CA ARG A 101 -14.59 22.58 13.46
C ARG A 101 -14.95 23.71 14.43
N GLY A 102 -13.97 24.34 15.07
CA GLY A 102 -14.18 25.47 15.95
C GLY A 102 -15.03 25.12 17.18
N LYS A 103 -15.08 23.84 17.59
CA LYS A 103 -15.73 23.44 18.84
C LYS A 103 -14.84 23.79 20.03
N TYR A 104 -14.55 25.08 20.18
CA TYR A 104 -14.11 25.62 21.46
C TYR A 104 -15.28 25.52 22.44
N TYR A 105 -15.29 24.50 23.29
CA TYR A 105 -16.02 24.53 24.55
C TYR A 105 -15.27 25.47 25.53
N GLY A 106 -15.06 26.72 25.12
CA GLY A 106 -14.57 27.75 26.02
C GLY A 106 -15.68 28.04 27.02
N VAL A 107 -15.44 27.76 28.30
CA VAL A 107 -16.24 28.36 29.36
C VAL A 107 -16.04 29.87 29.21
N GLY A 108 -17.06 30.60 28.75
CA GLY A 108 -17.01 32.04 28.45
C GLY A 108 -16.82 32.91 29.70
N MET A 109 -15.78 32.66 30.49
CA MET A 109 -15.46 33.43 31.67
C MET A 109 -14.66 34.67 31.26
N SER A 110 -15.34 35.81 31.22
CA SER A 110 -14.67 37.10 31.31
C SER A 110 -14.37 37.39 32.79
N VAL A 111 -13.11 37.67 33.12
CA VAL A 111 -12.72 38.13 34.45
C VAL A 111 -12.74 39.65 34.42
N GLY A 112 -13.82 40.24 34.90
CA GLY A 112 -13.94 41.69 35.09
C GLY A 112 -13.23 42.12 36.38
N PRO A 113 -12.39 43.16 36.35
CA PRO A 113 -11.82 43.74 37.56
C PRO A 113 -12.93 44.26 38.46
N ARG A 114 -12.80 43.96 39.76
CA ARG A 114 -13.66 44.45 40.83
C ARG A 114 -13.29 45.87 41.21
#